data_AF-A0A542AZQ8-F1
#
_entry.id   AF-A0A542AZQ8-F1
#
_cell.length_a   1.000
_cell.length_b   1.000
_cell.length_c   1.000
_cell.angle_alpha   90.00
_cell.angle_beta   90.00
_cell.angle_gamma   90.00
#
_symmetry.space_group_name_H-M   'P 1'
#
loop_
_entity.id
_entity.type
_entity.pdbx_description
1 polymer ?
#
loop_
_entity_poly.entity_id
_entity_poly.type
_entity_poly.pdbx_seq_one_letter_code
_entity_poly.pdbx_strand_id
1 'polypeptide(L)'
;MNEISEWFKDQDYDKGVELYSKLPNAKTRVLSTLKRGRNDKNLATICRALRVYKQAEPAKAQVKKISKPKLVPKPAAPEVEMDRKAVIHQSAGSYFKKIKYAELPPELRVRYKQLKDLFYAMCDLHFLWLDLPDEAEEEALKLQLEIFSLDEQRDTIWKELDHWDTYRTILPTKSSEDFSGLSPKDLYLKKANTASSISKMEKRIDGWYKNMEAEPNQLKKRKIAQQINNSEKKLHQHEINLQKILELL
;
A
#
# COMPACT_ATOMS: atom_id res chain seq x y z
N MET A 1 26.94 10.00 -41.82
CA MET A 1 26.39 8.68 -41.41
C MET A 1 27.41 7.55 -41.56
N ASN A 2 28.11 7.47 -42.71
CA ASN A 2 29.22 6.53 -42.89
C ASN A 2 30.40 6.83 -41.94
N GLU A 3 30.68 8.12 -41.71
CA GLU A 3 31.77 8.58 -40.84
C GLU A 3 31.69 8.09 -39.39
N ILE A 4 30.49 8.00 -38.78
CA ILE A 4 30.34 7.51 -37.39
C ILE A 4 30.56 5.99 -37.33
N SER A 5 30.15 5.26 -38.36
CA SER A 5 30.34 3.80 -38.43
C SER A 5 31.77 3.41 -38.79
N GLU A 6 32.46 4.22 -39.58
CA GLU A 6 33.89 4.10 -39.87
C GLU A 6 34.73 4.46 -38.65
N TRP A 7 34.35 5.52 -37.91
CA TRP A 7 35.03 5.91 -36.68
C TRP A 7 35.04 4.83 -35.60
N PHE A 8 33.99 4.01 -35.48
CA PHE A 8 33.97 2.90 -34.51
C PHE A 8 35.05 1.83 -34.76
N LYS A 9 35.66 1.80 -35.96
CA LYS A 9 36.78 0.90 -36.30
C LYS A 9 38.12 1.46 -35.84
N ASP A 10 38.36 2.75 -36.05
CA ASP A 10 39.66 3.39 -35.77
C ASP A 10 39.72 4.04 -34.37
N GLN A 11 38.58 4.38 -33.76
CA GLN A 11 38.40 4.97 -32.41
C GLN A 11 39.35 6.13 -32.08
N ASP A 12 39.66 6.95 -33.08
CA ASP A 12 40.54 8.10 -32.93
C ASP A 12 39.86 9.21 -32.10
N TYR A 13 40.48 9.62 -31.00
CA TYR A 13 39.86 10.49 -30.01
C TYR A 13 39.47 11.85 -30.60
N ASP A 14 40.37 12.48 -31.35
CA ASP A 14 40.18 13.85 -31.85
C ASP A 14 39.06 13.91 -32.89
N LYS A 15 39.02 12.92 -33.80
CA LYS A 15 37.91 12.72 -34.75
C LYS A 15 36.59 12.44 -34.04
N GLY A 16 36.62 11.72 -32.92
CA GLY A 16 35.43 11.42 -32.11
C GLY A 16 34.83 12.66 -31.46
N VAL A 17 35.67 13.59 -31.01
CA VAL A 17 35.23 14.88 -30.46
C VAL A 17 34.61 15.76 -31.54
N GLU A 18 35.20 15.80 -32.73
CA GLU A 18 34.64 16.53 -33.88
C GLU A 18 33.28 15.99 -34.28
N LEU A 19 33.14 14.66 -34.41
CA LEU A 19 31.88 14.00 -34.72
C LEU A 19 30.82 14.26 -33.65
N TYR A 20 31.19 14.24 -32.37
CA TYR A 20 30.28 14.57 -31.28
C TYR A 20 29.83 16.05 -31.32
N SER A 21 30.72 16.97 -31.73
CA SER A 21 30.37 18.39 -31.85
C SER A 21 29.37 18.70 -32.96
N LYS A 22 29.33 17.86 -34.01
CA LYS A 22 28.40 17.99 -35.14
C LYS A 22 26.99 17.45 -34.83
N LEU A 23 26.77 16.82 -33.68
CA LEU A 23 25.46 16.26 -33.32
C LEU A 23 24.48 17.35 -32.85
N PRO A 24 23.19 17.27 -33.25
CA PRO A 24 22.17 18.27 -32.87
C PRO A 24 21.86 18.32 -31.36
N ASN A 25 22.14 17.24 -30.62
CA ASN A 25 21.90 17.14 -29.17
C ASN A 25 23.19 17.15 -28.34
N ALA A 26 24.27 17.70 -28.88
CA ALA A 26 25.56 17.75 -28.18
C ALA A 26 25.49 18.69 -26.96
N LYS A 27 25.85 18.19 -25.78
CA LYS A 27 25.86 19.00 -24.56
C LYS A 27 27.14 19.83 -24.50
N THR A 28 27.02 21.15 -24.44
CA THR A 28 28.15 22.10 -24.39
C THR A 28 29.13 21.81 -23.23
N ARG A 29 28.61 21.46 -22.05
CA ARG A 29 29.42 21.07 -20.87
C ARG A 29 30.23 19.78 -21.09
N VAL A 30 29.69 18.85 -21.88
CA VAL A 30 30.40 17.61 -22.22
C VAL A 30 31.50 17.93 -23.24
N LEU A 31 31.21 18.74 -24.26
CA LEU A 31 32.21 19.21 -25.23
C LEU A 31 33.38 19.95 -24.55
N SER A 32 33.12 20.82 -23.57
CA SER A 32 34.20 21.49 -22.84
C SER A 32 35.10 20.52 -22.06
N THR A 33 34.52 19.42 -21.56
CA THR A 33 35.27 18.39 -20.83
C THR A 33 36.09 17.51 -21.80
N LEU A 34 35.51 17.18 -22.94
CA LEU A 34 36.17 16.38 -23.99
C LEU A 34 37.35 17.13 -24.62
N LYS A 35 37.25 18.46 -24.78
CA LYS A 35 38.33 19.31 -25.30
C LYS A 35 39.46 19.58 -24.30
N ARG A 36 39.22 19.39 -22.98
CA ARG A 36 40.19 19.67 -21.92
C ARG A 36 41.22 18.57 -21.71
N GLY A 37 40.93 17.33 -22.11
CA GLY A 37 41.91 16.25 -21.96
C GLY A 37 41.45 14.91 -22.52
N ARG A 38 42.40 14.18 -23.10
CA ARG A 38 42.22 12.81 -23.60
C ARG A 38 42.33 11.83 -22.44
N ASN A 39 41.22 11.18 -22.11
CA ASN A 39 41.13 10.19 -21.04
C ASN A 39 40.16 9.08 -21.48
N ASP A 40 40.39 7.84 -21.07
CA ASP A 40 39.55 6.67 -21.39
C ASP A 40 38.09 6.87 -20.98
N LYS A 41 37.85 7.59 -19.87
CA LYS A 41 36.48 7.97 -19.45
C LYS A 41 35.79 8.90 -20.46
N ASN A 42 36.54 9.81 -21.06
CA ASN A 42 36.05 10.73 -22.09
C ASN A 42 35.81 9.98 -23.40
N LEU A 43 36.70 9.05 -23.78
CA LEU A 43 36.52 8.18 -24.94
C LEU A 43 35.26 7.31 -24.80
N ALA A 44 35.05 6.70 -23.63
CA ALA A 44 33.84 5.93 -23.34
C ALA A 44 32.56 6.79 -23.42
N THR A 45 32.65 8.07 -23.03
CA THR A 45 31.55 9.03 -23.14
C THR A 45 31.21 9.35 -24.60
N ILE A 46 32.22 9.56 -25.45
CA ILE A 46 32.06 9.75 -26.90
C ILE A 46 31.45 8.50 -27.54
N CYS A 47 32.01 7.32 -27.25
CA CYS A 47 31.51 6.03 -27.74
C CYS A 47 30.03 5.80 -27.38
N ARG A 48 29.65 6.09 -26.12
CA ARG A 48 28.26 5.96 -25.68
C ARG A 48 27.35 6.94 -26.43
N ALA A 49 27.76 8.20 -26.55
CA ALA A 49 26.94 9.22 -27.19
C ALA A 49 26.74 8.95 -28.69
N LEU A 50 27.79 8.59 -29.42
CA LEU A 50 27.73 8.24 -30.84
C LEU A 50 26.93 6.94 -31.06
N ARG A 51 27.01 5.97 -30.14
CA ARG A 51 26.21 4.73 -30.19
C ARG A 51 24.72 5.02 -29.99
N VAL A 52 24.37 5.86 -29.03
CA VAL A 52 22.98 6.29 -28.81
C VAL A 52 22.45 7.04 -30.02
N TYR A 53 23.25 7.91 -30.63
CA TYR A 53 22.84 8.64 -31.84
C TYR A 53 22.61 7.69 -33.03
N LYS A 54 23.50 6.72 -33.25
CA LYS A 54 23.31 5.66 -34.26
C LYS A 54 22.05 4.83 -34.01
N GLN A 55 21.71 4.56 -32.75
CA GLN A 55 20.52 3.80 -32.37
C GLN A 55 19.22 4.63 -32.35
N ALA A 56 19.31 5.97 -32.27
CA ALA A 56 18.15 6.86 -32.21
C ALA A 56 17.57 7.19 -33.60
N GLU A 57 18.23 6.81 -34.69
CA GLU A 57 17.77 7.13 -36.05
C GLU A 57 16.52 6.40 -36.58
N PRO A 58 15.98 5.30 -36.00
CA PRO A 58 14.60 4.89 -36.29
C PRO A 58 13.55 5.58 -35.39
N ALA A 59 13.93 6.50 -34.50
CA ALA A 59 13.01 7.17 -33.57
C ALA A 59 12.89 8.68 -33.84
N LYS A 60 12.81 9.09 -35.11
CA LYS A 60 12.28 10.43 -35.43
C LYS A 60 10.78 10.46 -35.14
N ALA A 61 10.47 10.92 -33.92
CA ALA A 61 9.33 11.77 -33.60
C ALA A 61 7.94 11.29 -34.05
N GLN A 62 7.41 10.26 -33.39
CA GLN A 62 5.99 10.32 -33.03
C GLN A 62 5.89 11.19 -31.77
N VAL A 63 5.79 12.50 -31.98
CA VAL A 63 5.28 13.40 -30.94
C VAL A 63 3.86 12.92 -30.67
N LYS A 64 3.67 12.15 -29.59
CA LYS A 64 2.34 11.91 -29.03
C LYS A 64 1.78 13.29 -28.71
N LYS A 65 0.95 13.84 -29.60
CA LYS A 65 0.07 14.94 -29.26
C LYS A 65 -0.65 14.48 -28.00
N ILE A 66 -0.37 15.13 -26.88
CA ILE A 66 -1.15 14.95 -25.66
C ILE A 66 -2.53 15.49 -26.05
N SER A 67 -3.39 14.59 -26.53
CA SER A 67 -4.81 14.88 -26.64
C SER A 67 -5.24 15.27 -25.24
N LYS A 68 -5.86 16.45 -25.10
CA LYS A 68 -6.58 16.82 -23.88
C LYS A 68 -7.32 15.57 -23.38
N PRO A 69 -7.25 15.23 -22.08
CA PRO A 69 -7.93 14.05 -21.56
C PRO A 69 -9.37 14.12 -22.06
N LYS A 70 -9.76 13.14 -22.85
CA LYS A 70 -11.15 12.98 -23.28
C LYS A 70 -11.94 12.94 -21.97
N LEU A 71 -12.87 13.87 -21.75
CA LEU A 71 -13.79 13.75 -20.62
C LEU A 71 -14.38 12.36 -20.73
N VAL A 72 -14.03 11.50 -19.76
CA VAL A 72 -14.67 10.21 -19.63
C VAL A 72 -16.15 10.54 -19.48
N PRO A 73 -17.04 10.04 -20.34
CA PRO A 73 -18.46 10.19 -20.09
C PRO A 73 -18.69 9.67 -18.68
N LYS A 74 -19.32 10.50 -17.83
CA LYS A 74 -19.73 10.12 -16.47
C LYS A 74 -20.32 8.71 -16.60
N PRO A 75 -19.73 7.68 -15.98
CA PRO A 75 -20.27 6.33 -16.12
C PRO A 75 -21.74 6.43 -15.77
N ALA A 76 -22.61 6.04 -16.72
CA ALA A 76 -24.02 5.91 -16.43
C ALA A 76 -24.09 5.06 -15.17
N ALA A 77 -24.69 5.60 -14.11
CA ALA A 77 -24.84 4.88 -12.86
C ALA A 77 -25.40 3.52 -13.24
N PRO A 78 -24.75 2.40 -12.88
CA PRO A 78 -25.36 1.11 -13.12
C PRO A 78 -26.68 1.16 -12.37
N GLU A 79 -27.78 1.21 -13.11
CA GLU A 79 -29.12 1.08 -12.56
C GLU A 79 -29.24 -0.39 -12.18
N VAL A 80 -28.59 -0.74 -11.08
CA VAL A 80 -28.75 -2.02 -10.44
C VAL A 80 -30.10 -1.91 -9.77
N GLU A 81 -31.14 -2.40 -10.44
CA GLU A 81 -32.41 -2.72 -9.80
C GLU A 81 -32.13 -3.81 -8.76
N MET A 82 -31.66 -3.39 -7.59
CA MET A 82 -31.45 -4.27 -6.46
C MET A 82 -32.82 -4.54 -5.85
N ASP A 83 -33.33 -5.76 -6.01
CA ASP A 83 -34.51 -6.20 -5.26
C ASP A 83 -34.18 -6.12 -3.76
N ARG A 84 -34.74 -5.10 -3.10
CA ARG A 84 -34.51 -4.77 -1.70
C ARG A 84 -34.72 -6.00 -0.80
N LYS A 85 -35.66 -6.89 -1.15
CA LYS A 85 -35.92 -8.10 -0.37
C LYS A 85 -34.80 -9.14 -0.51
N ALA A 86 -34.26 -9.31 -1.72
CA ALA A 86 -33.13 -10.19 -1.97
C ALA A 86 -31.88 -9.73 -1.21
N VAL A 87 -31.61 -8.42 -1.20
CA VAL A 87 -30.47 -7.81 -0.48
C VAL A 87 -30.62 -7.98 1.04
N ILE A 88 -31.81 -7.76 1.58
CA ILE A 88 -32.09 -7.99 3.01
C ILE A 88 -31.86 -9.47 3.37
N HIS A 89 -32.35 -10.39 2.54
CA HIS A 89 -32.17 -11.82 2.81
C HIS A 89 -30.70 -12.26 2.71
N GLN A 90 -29.96 -11.74 1.73
CA GLN A 90 -28.54 -12.02 1.54
C GLN A 90 -27.69 -11.44 2.68
N SER A 91 -27.96 -10.21 3.08
CA SER A 91 -27.27 -9.56 4.21
C SER A 91 -27.59 -10.25 5.54
N ALA A 92 -28.85 -10.59 5.82
CA ALA A 92 -29.22 -11.32 7.03
C ALA A 92 -28.54 -12.70 7.10
N GLY A 93 -28.45 -13.40 5.97
CA GLY A 93 -27.77 -14.69 5.86
C GLY A 93 -26.26 -14.61 6.08
N SER A 94 -25.61 -13.51 5.71
CA SER A 94 -24.17 -13.31 5.88
C SER A 94 -23.81 -12.82 7.28
N TYR A 95 -24.58 -11.86 7.81
CA TYR A 95 -24.25 -11.13 9.04
C TYR A 95 -24.55 -11.94 10.31
N PHE A 96 -25.67 -12.68 10.33
CA PHE A 96 -26.14 -13.38 11.55
C PHE A 96 -25.72 -14.86 11.62
N LYS A 97 -25.32 -15.49 10.51
CA LYS A 97 -24.95 -16.92 10.54
C LYS A 97 -23.56 -17.19 11.09
N LYS A 98 -22.63 -16.22 11.02
CA LYS A 98 -21.23 -16.44 11.44
C LYS A 98 -21.06 -16.54 12.96
N ILE A 99 -21.78 -15.75 13.76
CA ILE A 99 -21.46 -15.62 15.19
C ILE A 99 -22.72 -15.72 16.05
N LYS A 100 -22.79 -16.77 16.89
CA LYS A 100 -23.83 -16.90 17.91
C LYS A 100 -23.41 -16.14 19.17
N TYR A 101 -24.16 -15.10 19.51
CA TYR A 101 -23.90 -14.26 20.69
C TYR A 101 -23.77 -15.06 22.01
N ALA A 102 -24.54 -16.14 22.16
CA ALA A 102 -24.48 -17.00 23.34
C ALA A 102 -23.12 -17.72 23.50
N GLU A 103 -22.43 -18.03 22.39
CA GLU A 103 -21.14 -18.73 22.39
C GLU A 103 -19.93 -17.79 22.56
N LEU A 104 -20.16 -16.47 22.54
CA LEU A 104 -19.11 -15.48 22.76
C LEU A 104 -18.76 -15.36 24.25
N PRO A 105 -17.47 -15.21 24.59
CA PRO A 105 -17.03 -14.90 25.95
C PRO A 105 -17.47 -13.48 26.36
N PRO A 106 -17.55 -13.19 27.67
CA PRO A 106 -18.02 -11.89 28.17
C PRO A 106 -17.29 -10.68 27.57
N GLU A 107 -15.96 -10.78 27.38
CA GLU A 107 -15.13 -9.72 26.80
C GLU A 107 -15.54 -9.40 25.35
N LEU A 108 -15.71 -10.43 24.51
CA LEU A 108 -16.13 -10.26 23.12
C LEU A 108 -17.61 -9.89 22.98
N ARG A 109 -18.46 -10.23 23.95
CA ARG A 109 -19.86 -9.77 23.96
C ARG A 109 -19.96 -8.25 24.09
N VAL A 110 -19.09 -7.64 24.89
CA VAL A 110 -19.04 -6.17 25.02
C VAL A 110 -18.60 -5.56 23.69
N ARG A 111 -17.55 -6.10 23.07
CA ARG A 111 -17.07 -5.68 21.73
C ARG A 111 -18.14 -5.85 20.65
N TYR A 112 -18.84 -6.98 20.64
CA TYR A 112 -19.93 -7.23 19.69
C TYR A 112 -21.08 -6.22 19.85
N LYS A 113 -21.39 -5.78 21.07
CA LYS A 113 -22.36 -4.69 21.28
C LYS A 113 -21.86 -3.37 20.70
N GLN A 114 -20.57 -3.06 20.86
CA GLN A 114 -19.98 -1.82 20.32
C GLN A 114 -20.14 -1.72 18.80
N LEU A 115 -20.15 -2.84 18.05
CA LEU A 115 -20.42 -2.82 16.60
C LEU A 115 -21.76 -2.16 16.26
N LYS A 116 -22.79 -2.39 17.09
CA LYS A 116 -24.10 -1.79 16.90
C LYS A 116 -24.02 -0.27 17.07
N ASP A 117 -23.37 0.17 18.13
CA ASP A 117 -23.22 1.59 18.46
C ASP A 117 -22.38 2.33 17.39
N LEU A 118 -21.28 1.72 16.94
CA LEU A 118 -20.44 2.22 15.85
C LEU A 118 -21.23 2.33 14.53
N PHE A 119 -22.07 1.33 14.23
CA PHE A 119 -22.89 1.37 13.03
C PHE A 119 -23.85 2.56 13.02
N TYR A 120 -24.55 2.80 14.13
CA TYR A 120 -25.45 3.96 14.22
C TYR A 120 -24.69 5.28 14.18
N ALA A 121 -23.56 5.39 14.87
CA ALA A 121 -22.72 6.59 14.80
C ALA A 121 -22.28 6.91 13.36
N MET A 122 -21.87 5.89 12.58
CA MET A 122 -21.54 6.08 11.16
C MET A 122 -22.77 6.49 10.33
N CYS A 123 -23.95 5.91 10.59
CA CYS A 123 -25.17 6.33 9.91
C CYS A 123 -25.51 7.79 10.20
N ASP A 124 -25.42 8.21 11.45
CA ASP A 124 -25.69 9.59 11.87
C ASP A 124 -24.73 10.57 11.19
N LEU A 125 -23.43 10.26 11.17
CA LEU A 125 -22.43 11.05 10.45
C LEU A 125 -22.65 11.06 8.94
N HIS A 126 -23.12 9.95 8.37
CA HIS A 126 -23.44 9.87 6.95
C HIS A 126 -24.62 10.78 6.59
N PHE A 127 -25.67 10.83 7.43
CA PHE A 127 -26.77 11.77 7.23
C PHE A 127 -26.30 13.22 7.37
N LEU A 128 -25.49 13.53 8.37
CA LEU A 128 -24.88 14.86 8.52
C LEU A 128 -24.05 15.22 7.28
N TRP A 129 -23.30 14.26 6.72
CA TRP A 129 -22.52 14.45 5.50
C TRP A 129 -23.39 14.73 4.26
N LEU A 130 -24.55 14.07 4.15
CA LEU A 130 -25.50 14.30 3.05
C LEU A 130 -26.24 15.65 3.16
N ASP A 131 -26.40 16.18 4.37
CA ASP A 131 -27.11 17.44 4.63
C ASP A 131 -26.22 18.68 4.45
N LEU A 132 -24.91 18.51 4.24
CA LEU A 132 -23.97 19.61 3.99
C LEU A 132 -24.15 20.22 2.58
N PRO A 133 -23.99 21.54 2.43
CA PRO A 133 -23.98 22.19 1.13
C PRO A 133 -22.72 21.83 0.33
N ASP A 134 -22.82 21.83 -0.99
CA ASP A 134 -21.74 21.44 -1.91
C ASP A 134 -20.46 22.28 -1.74
N GLU A 135 -20.56 23.51 -1.21
CA GLU A 135 -19.40 24.38 -0.97
C GLU A 135 -18.64 24.07 0.34
N ALA A 136 -19.17 23.22 1.22
CA ALA A 136 -18.58 22.90 2.52
C ALA A 136 -17.56 21.73 2.44
N GLU A 137 -16.60 21.84 1.52
CA GLU A 137 -15.60 20.78 1.26
C GLU A 137 -14.79 20.38 2.50
N GLU A 138 -14.37 21.35 3.33
CA GLU A 138 -13.54 21.08 4.51
C GLU A 138 -14.31 20.35 5.62
N GLU A 139 -15.60 20.67 5.80
CA GLU A 139 -16.47 20.02 6.79
C GLU A 139 -16.85 18.61 6.33
N ALA A 140 -17.15 18.48 5.03
CA ALA A 140 -17.38 17.17 4.41
C ALA A 140 -16.17 16.25 4.56
N LEU A 141 -14.94 16.75 4.34
CA LEU A 141 -13.72 15.98 4.52
C LEU A 141 -13.54 15.52 5.97
N LYS A 142 -13.82 16.39 6.95
CA LYS A 142 -13.73 16.03 8.38
C LYS A 142 -14.69 14.89 8.72
N LEU A 143 -15.95 14.96 8.28
CA LEU A 143 -16.93 13.89 8.51
C LEU A 143 -16.52 12.59 7.81
N GLN A 144 -15.99 12.66 6.59
CA GLN A 144 -15.50 11.48 5.89
C GLN A 144 -14.34 10.80 6.63
N LEU A 145 -13.40 11.58 7.18
CA LEU A 145 -12.31 11.06 7.99
C LEU A 145 -12.82 10.44 9.29
N GLU A 146 -13.84 11.03 9.92
CA GLU A 146 -14.47 10.48 11.12
C GLU A 146 -15.18 9.15 10.84
N ILE A 147 -15.98 9.09 9.78
CA ILE A 147 -16.62 7.85 9.31
C ILE A 147 -15.56 6.78 9.03
N PHE A 148 -14.47 7.14 8.36
CA PHE A 148 -13.37 6.22 8.08
C PHE A 148 -12.74 5.68 9.36
N SER A 149 -12.52 6.54 10.37
CA SER A 149 -11.98 6.11 11.66
C SER A 149 -12.90 5.16 12.43
N LEU A 150 -14.22 5.34 12.32
CA LEU A 150 -15.21 4.43 12.91
C LEU A 150 -15.25 3.09 12.19
N ASP A 151 -15.07 3.09 10.87
CA ASP A 151 -15.01 1.86 10.07
C ASP A 151 -13.73 1.06 10.39
N GLU A 152 -12.59 1.72 10.60
CA GLU A 152 -11.36 1.05 11.07
C GLU A 152 -11.56 0.38 12.45
N GLN A 153 -12.27 1.05 13.37
CA GLN A 153 -12.61 0.47 14.68
C GLN A 153 -13.53 -0.74 14.53
N ARG A 154 -14.53 -0.63 13.64
CA ARG A 154 -15.45 -1.72 13.33
C ARG A 154 -14.71 -2.92 12.75
N ASP A 155 -13.80 -2.70 11.81
CA ASP A 155 -12.96 -3.75 11.20
C ASP A 155 -12.08 -4.44 12.25
N THR A 156 -11.55 -3.69 13.20
CA THR A 156 -10.77 -4.25 14.30
C THR A 156 -11.61 -5.22 15.14
N ILE A 157 -12.85 -4.84 15.48
CA ILE A 157 -13.75 -5.73 16.24
C ILE A 157 -14.13 -6.96 15.40
N TRP A 158 -14.35 -6.81 14.09
CA TRP A 158 -14.61 -7.97 13.23
C TRP A 158 -13.42 -8.93 13.15
N LYS A 159 -12.19 -8.43 13.12
CA LYS A 159 -10.98 -9.27 13.22
C LYS A 159 -10.93 -10.04 14.53
N GLU A 160 -11.23 -9.39 15.66
CA GLU A 160 -11.30 -10.07 16.97
C GLU A 160 -12.33 -11.21 16.97
N LEU A 161 -13.49 -10.99 16.35
CA LEU A 161 -14.58 -11.96 16.27
C LEU A 161 -14.30 -13.12 15.30
N ASP A 162 -13.79 -12.84 14.10
CA ASP A 162 -13.43 -13.88 13.12
C ASP A 162 -12.27 -14.76 13.64
N HIS A 163 -11.31 -14.16 14.39
CA HIS A 163 -10.26 -14.91 15.07
C HIS A 163 -10.83 -15.82 16.18
N TRP A 164 -11.83 -15.37 16.94
CA TRP A 164 -12.52 -16.21 17.92
C TRP A 164 -13.28 -17.35 17.26
N ASP A 165 -13.98 -17.11 16.15
CA ASP A 165 -14.69 -18.18 15.45
C ASP A 165 -13.74 -19.26 14.93
N THR A 166 -12.60 -18.84 14.36
CA THR A 166 -11.59 -19.73 13.78
C THR A 166 -10.79 -20.51 14.83
N TYR A 167 -10.33 -19.84 15.90
CA TYR A 167 -9.37 -20.41 16.85
C TYR A 167 -9.89 -20.57 18.28
N ARG A 168 -11.08 -20.04 18.59
CA ARG A 168 -11.67 -20.00 19.95
C ARG A 168 -10.71 -19.44 20.99
N THR A 169 -9.95 -18.41 20.59
CA THR A 169 -9.05 -17.68 21.47
C THR A 169 -9.18 -16.18 21.29
N ILE A 170 -9.08 -15.44 22.39
CA ILE A 170 -9.24 -13.98 22.44
C ILE A 170 -7.93 -13.31 21.96
N LEU A 171 -8.06 -12.30 21.10
CA LEU A 171 -6.94 -11.43 20.75
C LEU A 171 -6.68 -10.43 21.88
N PRO A 172 -5.43 -10.05 22.18
CA PRO A 172 -5.14 -9.06 23.21
C PRO A 172 -5.83 -7.75 22.89
N THR A 173 -6.54 -7.15 23.84
CA THR A 173 -7.30 -5.89 23.63
C THR A 173 -6.62 -4.67 24.25
N LYS A 174 -5.53 -4.87 24.99
CA LYS A 174 -4.76 -3.82 25.66
C LYS A 174 -3.31 -3.87 25.24
N SER A 175 -2.67 -2.71 25.19
CA SER A 175 -1.21 -2.63 25.03
C SER A 175 -0.51 -3.37 26.17
N SER A 176 0.45 -4.22 25.85
CA SER A 176 1.26 -4.92 26.85
C SER A 176 2.29 -4.00 27.51
N GLU A 177 2.59 -2.86 26.89
CA GLU A 177 3.64 -1.94 27.32
C GLU A 177 3.07 -0.54 27.58
N ASP A 178 3.60 0.11 28.63
CA ASP A 178 3.35 1.52 28.90
C ASP A 178 4.43 2.37 28.25
N PHE A 179 4.04 3.11 27.22
CA PHE A 179 4.92 3.95 26.41
C PHE A 179 5.03 5.39 26.92
N SER A 180 4.31 5.74 27.99
CA SER A 180 4.22 7.10 28.53
C SER A 180 5.54 7.65 29.09
N GLY A 181 6.48 6.77 29.45
CA GLY A 181 7.80 7.15 29.99
C GLY A 181 8.90 7.33 28.93
N LEU A 182 8.60 7.13 27.65
CA LEU A 182 9.61 7.18 26.58
C LEU A 182 9.82 8.61 26.07
N SER A 183 11.08 8.94 25.74
CA SER A 183 11.43 10.20 25.06
C SER A 183 10.85 10.22 23.64
N PRO A 184 10.51 11.40 23.08
CA PRO A 184 10.02 11.51 21.69
C PRO A 184 10.90 10.80 20.66
N LYS A 185 12.22 10.86 20.82
CA LYS A 185 13.17 10.16 19.93
C LYS A 185 13.04 8.64 20.05
N ASP A 186 12.86 8.13 21.26
CA ASP A 186 12.70 6.71 21.53
C ASP A 186 11.33 6.19 21.08
N LEU A 187 10.29 7.03 21.13
CA LEU A 187 8.96 6.75 20.56
C LEU A 187 9.04 6.59 19.04
N TYR A 188 9.71 7.48 18.32
CA TYR A 188 9.91 7.34 16.86
C TYR A 188 10.69 6.07 16.50
N LEU A 189 11.75 5.74 17.27
CA LEU A 189 12.51 4.52 17.04
C LEU A 189 11.66 3.27 17.32
N LYS A 190 10.89 3.27 18.40
CA LYS A 190 9.98 2.17 18.75
C LYS A 190 8.88 2.03 17.70
N LYS A 191 8.33 3.13 17.17
CA LYS A 191 7.37 3.13 16.05
C LYS A 191 7.95 2.42 14.83
N ALA A 192 9.14 2.81 14.38
CA ALA A 192 9.79 2.22 13.21
C ALA A 192 10.09 0.72 13.40
N ASN A 193 10.55 0.33 14.59
CA ASN A 193 10.83 -1.05 14.94
C ASN A 193 9.56 -1.91 15.02
N THR A 194 8.49 -1.38 15.63
CA THR A 194 7.19 -2.06 15.73
C THR A 194 6.57 -2.22 14.34
N ALA A 195 6.57 -1.20 13.50
CA ALA A 195 6.08 -1.28 12.12
C ALA A 195 6.87 -2.30 11.28
N SER A 196 8.21 -2.31 11.40
CA SER A 196 9.06 -3.30 10.73
C SER A 196 8.78 -4.73 11.23
N SER A 197 8.43 -4.88 12.51
CA SER A 197 8.10 -6.17 13.10
C SER A 197 6.75 -6.69 12.61
N ILE A 198 5.74 -5.82 12.54
CA ILE A 198 4.41 -6.10 11.97
C ILE A 198 4.56 -6.65 10.55
N SER A 199 5.24 -5.92 9.65
CA SER A 199 5.40 -6.36 8.26
C SER A 199 6.12 -7.71 8.11
N LYS A 200 7.10 -7.99 8.98
CA LYS A 200 7.79 -9.29 9.00
C LYS A 200 6.90 -10.42 9.52
N MET A 201 6.02 -10.13 10.49
CA MET A 201 5.09 -11.10 11.05
C MET A 201 3.96 -11.41 10.08
N GLU A 202 3.37 -10.43 9.40
CA GLU A 202 2.38 -10.63 8.35
C GLU A 202 2.90 -11.58 7.26
N LYS A 203 4.06 -11.28 6.70
CA LYS A 203 4.69 -12.14 5.68
C LYS A 203 4.94 -13.57 6.16
N ARG A 204 5.23 -13.73 7.45
CA ARG A 204 5.45 -15.06 8.05
C ARG A 204 4.14 -15.82 8.22
N ILE A 205 3.10 -15.14 8.69
CA ILE A 205 1.75 -15.70 8.85
C ILE A 205 1.21 -16.13 7.48
N ASP A 206 1.35 -15.30 6.45
CA ASP A 206 0.99 -15.66 5.06
C ASP A 206 1.73 -16.91 4.57
N GLY A 207 3.03 -17.01 4.88
CA GLY A 207 3.81 -18.20 4.59
C GLY A 207 3.29 -19.45 5.30
N TRP A 208 2.85 -19.31 6.55
CA TRP A 208 2.28 -20.42 7.31
C TRP A 208 0.89 -20.83 6.83
N TYR A 209 0.04 -19.90 6.39
CA TYR A 209 -1.22 -20.22 5.74
C TYR A 209 -1.01 -21.07 4.47
N LYS A 210 -0.05 -20.68 3.62
CA LYS A 210 0.32 -21.47 2.43
C LYS A 210 0.83 -22.87 2.79
N ASN A 211 1.64 -22.97 3.85
CA ASN A 211 2.13 -24.27 4.32
C ASN A 211 0.99 -25.13 4.91
N MET A 212 0.00 -24.51 5.55
CA MET A 212 -1.17 -25.19 6.10
C MET A 212 -2.10 -25.77 5.01
N GLU A 213 -2.19 -25.09 3.86
CA GLU A 213 -2.94 -25.55 2.69
C GLU A 213 -2.21 -26.71 1.97
N ALA A 214 -0.88 -26.64 1.88
CA ALA A 214 -0.07 -27.64 1.19
C ALA A 214 0.20 -28.93 2.00
N GLU A 215 0.03 -28.92 3.33
CA GLU A 215 0.36 -30.06 4.18
C GLU A 215 -0.79 -31.09 4.24
N PRO A 216 -0.57 -32.34 3.80
CA PRO A 216 -1.60 -33.38 3.81
C PRO A 216 -1.83 -34.01 5.20
N ASN A 217 -0.87 -33.88 6.11
CA ASN A 217 -0.95 -34.50 7.44
C ASN A 217 -1.69 -33.60 8.45
N GLN A 218 -2.82 -34.10 8.95
CA GLN A 218 -3.69 -33.39 9.88
C GLN A 218 -3.02 -32.98 11.20
N LEU A 219 -2.07 -33.77 11.73
CA LEU A 219 -1.36 -33.43 12.97
C LEU A 219 -0.40 -32.25 12.77
N LYS A 220 0.31 -32.22 11.65
CA LYS A 220 1.18 -31.10 11.29
C LYS A 220 0.37 -29.85 10.97
N LYS A 221 -0.75 -30.01 10.27
CA LYS A 221 -1.72 -28.93 9.99
C LYS A 221 -2.20 -28.26 11.29
N ARG A 222 -2.54 -29.05 12.32
CA ARG A 222 -2.91 -28.53 13.65
C ARG A 222 -1.77 -27.76 14.32
N LYS A 223 -0.52 -28.24 14.24
CA LYS A 223 0.64 -27.52 14.78
C LYS A 223 0.86 -26.18 14.08
N ILE A 224 0.74 -26.15 12.75
CA ILE A 224 0.84 -24.91 11.96
C ILE A 224 -0.28 -23.94 12.35
N ALA A 225 -1.52 -24.42 12.48
CA ALA A 225 -2.66 -23.59 12.92
C ALA A 225 -2.44 -22.99 14.32
N GLN A 226 -1.89 -23.76 15.26
CA GLN A 226 -1.54 -23.24 16.58
C GLN A 226 -0.42 -22.19 16.51
N GLN A 227 0.55 -22.38 15.62
CA GLN A 227 1.61 -21.40 15.35
C GLN A 227 1.04 -20.10 14.78
N ILE A 228 0.14 -20.19 13.80
CA ILE A 228 -0.58 -19.06 13.21
C ILE A 228 -1.31 -18.28 14.29
N ASN A 229 -2.17 -18.93 15.08
CA ASN A 229 -2.89 -18.29 16.19
C ASN A 229 -1.95 -17.54 17.15
N ASN A 230 -0.86 -18.18 17.59
CA ASN A 230 0.09 -17.55 18.50
C ASN A 230 0.79 -16.32 17.88
N SER A 231 1.05 -16.35 16.58
CA SER A 231 1.64 -15.20 15.88
C SER A 231 0.62 -14.12 15.56
N GLU A 232 -0.64 -14.46 15.28
CA GLU A 232 -1.72 -13.48 15.09
C GLU A 232 -1.99 -12.70 16.38
N LYS A 233 -2.02 -13.37 17.53
CA LYS A 233 -2.07 -12.70 18.83
C LYS A 233 -0.92 -11.71 19.04
N LYS A 234 0.29 -12.11 18.67
CA LYS A 234 1.47 -11.23 18.77
C LYS A 234 1.41 -10.08 17.77
N LEU A 235 1.00 -10.34 16.53
CA LEU A 235 0.83 -9.33 15.49
C LEU A 235 -0.15 -8.26 15.98
N HIS A 236 -1.32 -8.69 16.46
CA HIS A 236 -2.34 -7.78 16.98
C HIS A 236 -1.86 -6.99 18.20
N GLN A 237 -1.09 -7.63 19.10
CA GLN A 237 -0.45 -6.92 20.20
C GLN A 237 0.49 -5.81 19.71
N HIS A 238 1.26 -6.06 18.64
CA HIS A 238 2.13 -5.06 18.04
C HIS A 238 1.35 -3.94 17.33
N GLU A 239 0.20 -4.24 16.71
CA GLU A 239 -0.70 -3.24 16.15
C GLU A 239 -1.25 -2.31 17.23
N ILE A 240 -1.75 -2.86 18.34
CA ILE A 240 -2.23 -2.06 19.48
C ILE A 240 -1.11 -1.21 20.08
N ASN A 241 0.10 -1.78 20.19
CA ASN A 241 1.26 -1.04 20.67
C ASN A 241 1.64 0.10 19.71
N LEU A 242 1.51 -0.12 18.39
CA LEU A 242 1.75 0.92 17.38
C LEU A 242 0.72 2.05 17.50
N GLN A 243 -0.57 1.73 17.67
CA GLN A 243 -1.63 2.72 17.88
C GLN A 243 -1.34 3.58 19.12
N LYS A 244 -1.03 2.96 20.26
CA LYS A 244 -0.69 3.69 21.49
C LYS A 244 0.57 4.57 21.36
N ILE A 245 1.56 4.14 20.56
CA ILE A 245 2.73 4.97 20.26
C ILE A 245 2.35 6.18 19.39
N LEU A 246 1.42 6.01 18.44
CA LEU A 246 0.93 7.11 17.61
C LEU A 246 0.10 8.12 18.41
N GLU A 247 -0.67 7.68 19.39
CA GLU A 247 -1.42 8.58 20.29
C GLU A 247 -0.53 9.44 21.19
N LEU A 248 0.70 8.97 21.49
CA LEU A 248 1.66 9.67 22.35
C LEU A 248 2.64 10.58 21.58
N LEU A 249 2.59 10.57 20.25
CA LEU A 249 3.44 11.38 19.36
C LEU A 249 2.69 12.59 18.83
#